data_AF-A0A973P9Q4-F1
#
_entry.id   AF-A0A973P9Q4-F1
#
_cell.length_a   1.000
_cell.length_b   1.000
_cell.length_c   1.000
_cell.angle_alpha   90.00
_cell.angle_beta   90.00
_cell.angle_gamma   90.00
#
_symmetry.space_group_name_H-M   'P 1'
#
loop_
_entity.id
_entity.type
_entity.pdbx_description
1 polymer ?
#
loop_
_entity_poly.entity_id
_entity_poly.type
_entity_poly.pdbx_seq_one_letter_code
_entity_poly.pdbx_strand_id
1 'polypeptide(L)'
;MTQADVERDLDAWLQGMAEAMSAGLRRELPDFAADGRRDSLAALETTLLERLPDKYSTEDRDVQSLIDIAARYIGETLIWNFQGCYWRAGFGTFEGVPTVAIPDGVYAPTCPEQLVDLIVRKRTGTVLTDVFDGIAELVPGRSEPLEGLDDRYADATMPPAPDNAEALAIWLQSMQVALEKQLPGYLPDGLALTYDRASLAGVEAAILARLAEAGSEADRRNAGFIDRCARYVGEVFIRAGEDARWDVGEGMHQWYPMVAYHDGKTMALSPLSLVLTAADRKRGTFLTTMFDNKTTTAKPRTTPLAPLAERFPV
;
A
#
# COMPACT_ATOMS: atom_id res chain seq x y z
N MET A 1 11.62 -15.92 1.73
CA MET A 1 10.52 -16.43 2.58
C MET A 1 9.51 -17.07 1.64
N THR A 2 8.94 -18.23 1.95
CA THR A 2 7.90 -18.84 1.10
C THR A 2 6.52 -18.28 1.46
N GLN A 3 5.51 -18.41 0.58
CA GLN A 3 4.14 -18.00 0.89
C GLN A 3 3.62 -18.67 2.18
N ALA A 4 3.91 -19.96 2.34
CA ALA A 4 3.55 -20.71 3.54
C ALA A 4 4.22 -20.17 4.81
N ASP A 5 5.42 -19.59 4.71
CA ASP A 5 6.08 -18.95 5.85
C ASP A 5 5.36 -17.64 6.21
N VAL A 6 5.02 -16.81 5.23
CA VAL A 6 4.32 -15.54 5.44
C VAL A 6 2.94 -15.75 6.05
N GLU A 7 2.18 -16.73 5.53
CA GLU A 7 0.86 -17.08 6.06
C GLU A 7 0.94 -17.59 7.49
N ARG A 8 1.92 -18.45 7.79
CA ARG A 8 2.16 -18.94 9.15
C ARG A 8 2.52 -17.82 10.12
N ASP A 9 3.32 -16.84 9.70
CA ASP A 9 3.72 -15.71 10.54
C ASP A 9 2.51 -14.79 10.84
N LEU A 10 1.63 -14.57 9.86
CA LEU A 10 0.36 -13.86 10.07
C LEU A 10 -0.55 -14.63 11.04
N ASP A 11 -0.72 -15.94 10.84
CA ASP A 11 -1.57 -16.77 11.69
C ASP A 11 -1.10 -16.72 13.16
N ALA A 12 0.21 -16.82 13.38
CA ALA A 12 0.78 -16.67 14.72
C ALA A 12 0.53 -15.27 15.31
N TRP A 13 0.63 -14.21 14.50
CA TRP A 13 0.35 -12.84 14.92
C TRP A 13 -1.12 -12.59 15.24
N LEU A 14 -2.05 -13.24 14.52
CA LEU A 14 -3.49 -13.19 14.74
C LEU A 14 -3.93 -13.99 15.95
N GLN A 15 -3.35 -15.17 16.19
CA GLN A 15 -3.64 -15.98 17.39
C GLN A 15 -3.36 -15.23 18.69
N GLY A 16 -2.34 -14.36 18.70
CA GLY A 16 -2.03 -13.50 19.85
C GLY A 16 -2.81 -12.18 19.89
N MET A 17 -3.69 -11.89 18.94
CA MET A 17 -4.30 -10.57 18.76
C MET A 17 -5.06 -10.09 19.99
N ALA A 18 -5.95 -10.92 20.53
CA ALA A 18 -6.83 -10.49 21.61
C ALA A 18 -6.06 -10.21 22.92
N GLU A 19 -5.08 -11.07 23.25
CA GLU A 19 -4.18 -10.84 24.39
C GLU A 19 -3.31 -9.60 24.17
N ALA A 20 -2.71 -9.46 22.99
CA ALA A 20 -1.88 -8.31 22.64
C ALA A 20 -2.66 -7.00 22.71
N MET A 21 -3.89 -6.95 22.18
CA MET A 21 -4.78 -5.79 22.25
C MET A 21 -5.20 -5.49 23.70
N SER A 22 -5.63 -6.51 24.45
CA SER A 22 -6.10 -6.33 25.82
C SER A 22 -5.01 -5.83 26.77
N ALA A 23 -3.82 -6.43 26.72
CA ALA A 23 -2.70 -6.05 27.57
C ALA A 23 -1.98 -4.80 27.03
N GLY A 24 -1.80 -4.72 25.71
CA GLY A 24 -1.08 -3.66 25.04
C GLY A 24 -1.80 -2.32 25.06
N LEU A 25 -3.13 -2.28 24.83
CA LEU A 25 -3.89 -1.04 24.95
C LEU A 25 -3.83 -0.51 26.39
N ARG A 26 -3.94 -1.37 27.40
CA ARG A 26 -3.82 -0.95 28.81
C ARG A 26 -2.43 -0.42 29.17
N ARG A 27 -1.38 -0.99 28.57
CA ARG A 27 0.00 -0.58 28.84
C ARG A 27 0.37 0.69 28.09
N GLU A 28 0.11 0.71 26.79
CA GLU A 28 0.53 1.77 25.90
C GLU A 28 -0.45 2.93 25.88
N LEU A 29 -1.75 2.69 26.03
CA LEU A 29 -2.80 3.69 25.85
C LEU A 29 -3.82 3.62 27.02
N PRO A 30 -3.38 3.84 28.28
CA PRO A 30 -4.17 3.54 29.47
C PRO A 30 -5.49 4.34 29.59
N ASP A 31 -5.51 5.57 29.05
CA ASP A 31 -6.68 6.46 29.08
C ASP A 31 -7.46 6.46 27.75
N PHE A 32 -7.08 5.60 26.80
CA PHE A 32 -7.67 5.57 25.47
C PHE A 32 -8.97 4.76 25.44
N ALA A 33 -10.04 5.40 24.97
CA ALA A 33 -11.31 4.73 24.72
C ALA A 33 -11.25 3.93 23.41
N ALA A 34 -10.82 2.68 23.49
CA ALA A 34 -10.71 1.74 22.38
C ALA A 34 -12.09 1.18 21.94
N ASP A 35 -13.00 2.05 21.52
CA ASP A 35 -14.39 1.69 21.18
C ASP A 35 -14.61 1.31 19.71
N GLY A 36 -13.54 1.33 18.91
CA GLY A 36 -13.59 0.92 17.52
C GLY A 36 -14.33 1.87 16.59
N ARG A 37 -14.48 3.16 16.97
CA ARG A 37 -15.21 4.16 16.18
C ARG A 37 -14.26 5.11 15.47
N ARG A 38 -14.81 5.83 14.49
CA ARG A 38 -14.10 6.93 13.81
C ARG A 38 -13.49 7.94 14.79
N ASP A 39 -14.21 8.32 15.84
CA ASP A 39 -13.74 9.31 16.81
C ASP A 39 -12.58 8.80 17.67
N SER A 40 -12.53 7.50 17.98
CA SER A 40 -11.37 6.93 18.67
C SER A 40 -10.17 6.79 17.76
N LEU A 41 -10.33 6.70 16.43
CA LEU A 41 -9.19 6.87 15.52
C LEU A 41 -8.60 8.29 15.57
N ALA A 42 -9.43 9.33 15.67
CA ALA A 42 -8.95 10.70 15.83
C ALA A 42 -8.19 10.89 17.16
N ALA A 43 -8.70 10.31 18.24
CA ALA A 43 -8.03 10.33 19.55
C ALA A 43 -6.71 9.53 19.52
N LEU A 44 -6.67 8.40 18.82
CA LEU A 44 -5.45 7.62 18.62
C LEU A 44 -4.41 8.43 17.86
N GLU A 45 -4.79 9.08 16.75
CA GLU A 45 -3.88 9.92 15.98
C GLU A 45 -3.29 11.05 16.81
N THR A 46 -4.12 11.73 17.61
CA THR A 46 -3.67 12.76 18.55
C THR A 46 -2.61 12.21 19.50
N THR A 47 -2.88 11.05 20.11
CA THR A 47 -1.95 10.39 21.04
C THR A 47 -0.63 10.00 20.37
N LEU A 48 -0.70 9.48 19.14
CA LEU A 48 0.48 9.13 18.36
C LEU A 48 1.34 10.37 18.04
N LEU A 49 0.71 11.49 17.67
CA LEU A 49 1.43 12.74 17.38
C LEU A 49 2.09 13.37 18.61
N GLU A 50 1.49 13.20 19.79
CA GLU A 50 2.06 13.66 21.06
C GLU A 50 3.26 12.82 21.50
N ARG A 51 3.21 11.50 21.27
CA ARG A 51 4.23 10.56 21.77
C ARG A 51 5.33 10.25 20.77
N LEU A 52 5.04 10.25 19.48
CA LEU A 52 6.02 9.94 18.45
C LEU A 52 6.70 11.22 17.95
N PRO A 53 8.04 11.31 18.04
CA PRO A 53 8.79 12.40 17.44
C PRO A 53 8.71 12.35 15.90
N ASP A 54 8.98 13.47 15.24
CA ASP A 54 9.02 13.57 13.75
C ASP A 54 9.94 12.54 13.09
N LYS A 55 10.93 12.07 13.84
CA LYS A 55 11.80 10.96 13.50
C LYS A 55 11.91 10.03 14.70
N TYR A 56 11.46 8.80 14.54
CA TYR A 56 11.61 7.75 15.55
C TYR A 56 12.45 6.59 15.00
N SER A 57 13.07 5.85 15.92
CA SER A 57 13.74 4.59 15.61
C SER A 57 12.81 3.44 15.89
N THR A 58 12.68 2.51 14.94
CA THR A 58 11.99 1.23 15.14
C THR A 58 12.85 0.22 15.92
N GLU A 59 14.10 0.58 16.23
CA GLU A 59 14.95 -0.18 17.17
C GLU A 59 14.57 0.13 18.64
N ASP A 60 13.84 1.22 18.89
CA ASP A 60 13.31 1.51 20.22
C ASP A 60 12.10 0.63 20.50
N ARG A 61 12.21 -0.20 21.54
CA ARG A 61 11.18 -1.19 21.91
C ARG A 61 9.87 -0.55 22.35
N ASP A 62 9.92 0.61 23.00
CA ASP A 62 8.72 1.29 23.47
C ASP A 62 7.96 1.91 22.29
N VAL A 63 8.69 2.49 21.34
CA VAL A 63 8.13 2.96 20.06
C VAL A 63 7.52 1.81 19.27
N GLN A 64 8.24 0.69 19.14
CA GLN A 64 7.75 -0.46 18.37
C GLN A 64 6.49 -1.07 19.00
N SER A 65 6.44 -1.15 20.34
CA SER A 65 5.26 -1.61 21.07
C SER A 65 4.06 -0.69 20.82
N LEU A 66 4.24 0.63 20.89
CA LEU A 66 3.18 1.59 20.59
C LEU A 66 2.68 1.46 19.14
N ILE A 67 3.59 1.32 18.18
CA ILE A 67 3.25 1.15 16.76
C ILE A 67 2.47 -0.16 16.53
N ASP A 68 2.92 -1.29 17.09
CA ASP A 68 2.21 -2.58 16.95
C ASP A 68 0.78 -2.49 17.49
N ILE A 69 0.60 -1.93 18.69
CA ILE A 69 -0.73 -1.78 19.30
C ILE A 69 -1.61 -0.81 18.50
N ALA A 70 -1.07 0.31 18.03
CA ALA A 70 -1.79 1.24 17.17
C ALA A 70 -2.20 0.57 15.85
N ALA A 71 -1.29 -0.17 15.21
CA ALA A 71 -1.54 -0.87 13.96
C ALA A 71 -2.65 -1.92 14.10
N ARG A 72 -2.62 -2.73 15.18
CA ARG A 72 -3.68 -3.67 15.51
C ARG A 72 -5.02 -2.97 15.70
N TYR A 73 -5.06 -1.89 16.48
CA TYR A 73 -6.29 -1.14 16.73
C TYR A 73 -6.87 -0.50 15.48
N ILE A 74 -6.03 0.13 14.65
CA ILE A 74 -6.45 0.71 13.37
C ILE A 74 -7.05 -0.37 12.48
N GLY A 75 -6.35 -1.50 12.31
CA GLY A 75 -6.85 -2.56 11.43
C GLY A 75 -8.14 -3.21 11.94
N GLU A 76 -8.24 -3.43 13.26
CA GLU A 76 -9.47 -3.93 13.88
C GLU A 76 -10.62 -2.96 13.74
N THR A 77 -10.36 -1.67 13.88
CA THR A 77 -11.39 -0.64 13.67
C THR A 77 -11.93 -0.68 12.24
N LEU A 78 -11.06 -0.86 11.24
CA LEU A 78 -11.51 -0.99 9.84
C LEU A 78 -12.32 -2.27 9.62
N ILE A 79 -11.85 -3.41 10.13
CA ILE A 79 -12.56 -4.69 10.02
C ILE A 79 -13.91 -4.62 10.74
N TRP A 80 -13.97 -3.86 11.83
CA TRP A 80 -15.19 -3.69 12.61
C TRP A 80 -16.27 -2.90 11.93
N ASN A 81 -15.89 -1.87 11.18
CA ASN A 81 -16.86 -0.95 10.64
C ASN A 81 -17.29 -1.32 9.22
N PHE A 82 -16.50 -2.10 8.48
CA PHE A 82 -16.72 -2.32 7.05
C PHE A 82 -16.93 -3.79 6.71
N GLN A 83 -17.95 -4.06 5.90
CA GLN A 83 -18.28 -5.42 5.47
C GLN A 83 -17.14 -6.00 4.63
N GLY A 84 -16.87 -7.29 4.79
CA GLY A 84 -15.87 -8.02 4.00
C GLY A 84 -14.40 -7.58 4.19
N CYS A 85 -14.10 -6.65 5.09
CA CYS A 85 -12.72 -6.39 5.50
C CYS A 85 -12.17 -7.56 6.34
N TYR A 86 -10.91 -7.94 6.10
CA TYR A 86 -10.22 -9.00 6.86
C TYR A 86 -8.71 -8.76 6.89
N TRP A 87 -8.03 -9.34 7.89
CA TRP A 87 -6.57 -9.36 7.93
C TRP A 87 -6.01 -10.28 6.86
N ARG A 88 -4.93 -9.87 6.22
CA ARG A 88 -4.17 -10.71 5.30
C ARG A 88 -2.68 -10.41 5.38
N ALA A 89 -1.91 -11.37 4.88
CA ALA A 89 -0.52 -11.15 4.59
C ALA A 89 -0.40 -10.05 3.54
N GLY A 90 0.38 -9.03 3.85
CA GLY A 90 0.73 -8.00 2.88
C GLY A 90 1.44 -8.63 1.68
N PHE A 91 1.18 -8.07 0.51
CA PHE A 91 1.84 -8.46 -0.72
C PHE A 91 2.71 -7.34 -1.25
N GLY A 92 3.66 -7.72 -2.09
CA GLY A 92 4.61 -6.82 -2.71
C GLY A 92 5.42 -6.01 -1.73
N THR A 93 5.28 -4.68 -1.73
CA THR A 93 6.04 -3.82 -0.82
C THR A 93 5.65 -3.99 0.65
N PHE A 94 4.58 -4.72 0.94
CA PHE A 94 4.08 -5.08 2.27
C PHE A 94 4.35 -6.54 2.65
N GLU A 95 5.19 -7.26 1.89
CA GLU A 95 5.46 -8.67 2.14
C GLU A 95 5.89 -8.91 3.60
N GLY A 96 5.20 -9.83 4.26
CA GLY A 96 5.47 -10.19 5.66
C GLY A 96 4.84 -9.28 6.72
N VAL A 97 4.07 -8.25 6.32
CA VAL A 97 3.39 -7.34 7.26
C VAL A 97 1.88 -7.61 7.27
N PRO A 98 1.20 -7.63 8.43
CA PRO A 98 -0.26 -7.68 8.49
C PRO A 98 -0.89 -6.47 7.81
N THR A 99 -1.81 -6.73 6.88
CA THR A 99 -2.57 -5.69 6.18
C THR A 99 -4.06 -5.97 6.25
N VAL A 100 -4.88 -4.93 6.19
CA VAL A 100 -6.33 -5.08 6.06
C VAL A 100 -6.70 -5.08 4.59
N ALA A 101 -7.23 -6.21 4.14
CA ALA A 101 -7.92 -6.31 2.87
C ALA A 101 -9.23 -5.52 2.96
N ILE A 102 -9.48 -4.66 1.99
CA ILE A 102 -10.74 -3.93 1.84
C ILE A 102 -11.42 -4.52 0.60
N PRO A 103 -12.71 -4.91 0.66
CA PRO A 103 -13.41 -5.46 -0.49
C PRO A 103 -13.39 -4.51 -1.69
N ASP A 104 -13.57 -5.09 -2.87
CA ASP A 104 -13.66 -4.39 -4.16
C ASP A 104 -12.39 -3.62 -4.59
N GLY A 105 -11.26 -3.82 -3.89
CA GLY A 105 -9.94 -3.41 -4.38
C GLY A 105 -9.70 -1.91 -4.60
N VAL A 106 -10.70 -1.08 -4.30
CA VAL A 106 -10.68 0.37 -4.50
C VAL A 106 -9.62 1.04 -3.63
N TYR A 107 -9.26 0.39 -2.51
CA TYR A 107 -8.03 0.66 -1.78
C TYR A 107 -7.06 -0.51 -1.93
N ALA A 108 -5.80 -0.18 -2.25
CA ALA A 108 -4.70 -1.10 -1.95
C ALA A 108 -4.80 -1.53 -0.47
N PRO A 109 -4.38 -2.77 -0.11
CA PRO A 109 -4.46 -3.23 1.27
C PRO A 109 -3.94 -2.15 2.21
N THR A 110 -4.73 -1.84 3.22
CA THR A 110 -4.32 -0.83 4.18
C THR A 110 -3.33 -1.50 5.12
N CYS A 111 -2.07 -1.09 5.07
CA CYS A 111 -1.09 -1.45 6.08
C CYS A 111 -1.22 -0.48 7.26
N PRO A 112 -1.73 -0.91 8.42
CA PRO A 112 -1.99 0.00 9.53
C PRO A 112 -0.70 0.61 10.09
N GLU A 113 0.42 -0.14 10.07
CA GLU A 113 1.74 0.38 10.46
C GLU A 113 2.16 1.57 9.59
N GLN A 114 1.89 1.53 8.28
CA GLN A 114 2.16 2.68 7.41
C GLN A 114 1.26 3.88 7.66
N LEU A 115 0.05 3.66 8.16
CA LEU A 115 -0.79 4.78 8.55
C LEU A 115 -0.18 5.51 9.75
N VAL A 116 0.47 4.80 10.67
CA VAL A 116 1.23 5.42 11.77
C VAL A 116 2.42 6.23 11.24
N ASP A 117 3.19 5.69 10.29
CA ASP A 117 4.26 6.46 9.63
C ASP A 117 3.71 7.73 8.94
N LEU A 118 2.57 7.60 8.27
CA LEU A 118 1.94 8.70 7.53
C LEU A 118 1.44 9.79 8.47
N ILE A 119 0.88 9.42 9.62
CA ILE A 119 0.50 10.34 10.72
C ILE A 119 1.70 11.17 11.13
N VAL A 120 2.81 10.54 11.53
CA VAL A 120 3.99 11.25 12.04
C VAL A 120 4.61 12.14 10.96
N ARG A 121 4.56 11.73 9.70
CA ARG A 121 5.08 12.53 8.59
C ARG A 121 4.20 13.74 8.28
N LYS A 122 2.88 13.58 8.23
CA LYS A 122 1.94 14.63 7.81
C LYS A 122 1.61 15.57 8.95
N ARG A 123 1.54 15.06 10.18
CA ARG A 123 1.16 15.78 11.41
C ARG A 123 -0.10 16.62 11.25
N THR A 124 -1.06 16.15 10.46
CA THR A 124 -2.31 16.88 10.20
C THR A 124 -3.37 16.65 11.28
N GLY A 125 -3.32 15.51 11.98
CA GLY A 125 -4.36 15.11 12.93
C GLY A 125 -5.63 14.60 12.26
N THR A 126 -5.58 14.26 10.97
CA THR A 126 -6.74 13.82 10.18
C THR A 126 -6.48 12.56 9.37
N VAL A 127 -5.27 12.01 9.35
CA VAL A 127 -4.89 10.89 8.48
C VAL A 127 -5.81 9.69 8.67
N LEU A 128 -6.05 9.26 9.92
CA LEU A 128 -6.85 8.09 10.19
C LEU A 128 -8.34 8.32 9.90
N THR A 129 -8.86 9.51 10.18
CA THR A 129 -10.25 9.85 9.87
C THR A 129 -10.49 9.98 8.37
N ASP A 130 -9.54 10.56 7.64
CA ASP A 130 -9.63 10.70 6.17
C ASP A 130 -9.61 9.32 5.49
N VAL A 131 -8.78 8.40 5.99
CA VAL A 131 -8.76 7.01 5.52
C VAL A 131 -10.06 6.29 5.85
N PHE A 132 -10.55 6.41 7.10
CA PHE A 132 -11.79 5.78 7.52
C PHE A 132 -12.98 6.26 6.68
N ASP A 133 -13.11 7.57 6.48
CA ASP A 133 -14.20 8.17 5.70
C ASP A 133 -14.11 7.76 4.23
N GLY A 134 -12.91 7.75 3.67
CA GLY A 134 -12.71 7.28 2.30
C GLY A 134 -13.13 5.83 2.10
N ILE A 135 -12.91 4.96 3.09
CA ILE A 135 -13.39 3.58 3.04
C ILE A 135 -14.92 3.53 3.22
N ALA A 136 -15.48 4.35 4.12
CA ALA A 136 -16.93 4.43 4.35
C ALA A 136 -17.72 4.89 3.13
N GLU A 137 -17.11 5.69 2.24
CA GLU A 137 -17.71 6.08 0.95
C GLU A 137 -17.85 4.91 -0.03
N LEU A 138 -17.03 3.86 0.13
CA LEU A 138 -16.85 2.80 -0.86
C LEU A 138 -17.36 1.44 -0.38
N VAL A 139 -17.23 1.17 0.91
CA VAL A 139 -17.58 -0.12 1.50
C VAL A 139 -18.76 0.04 2.45
N PRO A 140 -19.84 -0.75 2.27
CA PRO A 140 -20.97 -0.73 3.18
C PRO A 140 -20.53 -0.96 4.64
N GLY A 141 -21.06 -0.12 5.52
CA GLY A 141 -20.89 -0.29 6.95
C GLY A 141 -21.46 -1.63 7.44
N ARG A 142 -20.90 -2.18 8.51
CA ARG A 142 -21.50 -3.31 9.22
C ARG A 142 -22.67 -2.83 10.08
N SER A 143 -23.81 -3.52 9.95
CA SER A 143 -25.02 -3.27 10.73
C SER A 143 -25.02 -4.01 12.07
N GLU A 144 -24.23 -5.07 12.18
CA GLU A 144 -24.25 -5.99 13.31
C GLU A 144 -23.14 -5.65 14.32
N PRO A 145 -23.45 -5.64 15.63
CA PRO A 145 -22.44 -5.54 16.66
C PRO A 145 -21.54 -6.77 16.59
N LEU A 146 -20.23 -6.55 16.57
CA LEU A 146 -19.29 -7.66 16.50
C LEU A 146 -19.16 -8.34 17.86
N GLU A 147 -19.15 -9.67 17.82
CA GLU A 147 -18.74 -10.52 18.93
C GLU A 147 -17.32 -10.15 19.37
N GLY A 148 -16.98 -10.43 20.62
CA GLY A 148 -15.70 -10.02 21.23
C GLY A 148 -14.48 -10.48 20.43
N LEU A 149 -13.35 -9.79 20.62
CA LEU A 149 -12.07 -10.08 19.94
C LEU A 149 -11.64 -11.55 20.07
N ASP A 150 -11.96 -12.19 21.20
CA ASP A 150 -11.57 -13.58 21.50
C ASP A 150 -12.27 -14.59 20.57
N ASP A 151 -13.55 -14.38 20.25
CA ASP A 151 -14.34 -15.35 19.47
C ASP A 151 -14.04 -15.26 17.97
N ARG A 152 -13.55 -14.10 17.48
CA ARG A 152 -13.29 -13.89 16.05
C ARG A 152 -12.18 -14.77 15.50
N TYR A 153 -11.08 -14.93 16.24
CA TYR A 153 -9.88 -15.60 15.73
C TYR A 153 -9.79 -17.05 16.16
N ALA A 154 -10.70 -17.51 17.03
CA ALA A 154 -10.72 -18.90 17.48
C ALA A 154 -10.99 -19.88 16.32
N ASP A 155 -11.89 -19.50 15.40
CA ASP A 155 -12.33 -20.34 14.27
C ASP A 155 -12.26 -19.64 12.89
N ALA A 156 -11.65 -18.45 12.80
CA ALA A 156 -11.51 -17.76 11.52
C ALA A 156 -10.59 -18.54 10.58
N THR A 157 -11.18 -19.29 9.66
CA THR A 157 -10.50 -19.64 8.42
C THR A 157 -10.36 -18.37 7.59
N MET A 158 -9.12 -17.91 7.47
CA MET A 158 -8.73 -16.90 6.48
C MET A 158 -9.40 -17.22 5.14
N PRO A 159 -10.09 -16.27 4.49
CA PRO A 159 -10.50 -16.48 3.11
C PRO A 159 -9.23 -16.78 2.30
N PRO A 160 -9.29 -17.75 1.37
CA PRO A 160 -8.13 -18.07 0.55
C PRO A 160 -7.66 -16.79 -0.14
N ALA A 161 -6.33 -16.62 -0.26
CA ALA A 161 -5.80 -15.50 -1.03
C ALA A 161 -6.44 -15.51 -2.42
N PRO A 162 -6.87 -14.34 -2.95
CA PRO A 162 -7.41 -14.27 -4.30
C PRO A 162 -6.37 -14.82 -5.28
N ASP A 163 -6.83 -15.43 -6.37
CA ASP A 163 -5.88 -15.80 -7.43
C ASP A 163 -5.23 -14.53 -8.01
N ASN A 164 -4.12 -14.70 -8.74
CA ASN A 164 -3.35 -13.56 -9.22
C ASN A 164 -4.18 -12.64 -10.14
N ALA A 165 -5.13 -13.19 -10.90
CA ALA A 165 -5.94 -12.41 -11.83
C ALA A 165 -6.97 -11.56 -11.08
N GLU A 166 -7.60 -12.13 -10.05
CA GLU A 166 -8.49 -11.41 -9.14
C GLU A 166 -7.72 -10.34 -8.36
N ALA A 167 -6.54 -10.66 -7.83
CA ALA A 167 -5.68 -9.71 -7.14
C ALA A 167 -5.27 -8.53 -8.06
N LEU A 168 -4.96 -8.81 -9.33
CA LEU A 168 -4.66 -7.78 -10.32
C LEU A 168 -5.89 -6.93 -10.63
N ALA A 169 -7.08 -7.52 -10.78
CA ALA A 169 -8.31 -6.79 -11.05
C ALA A 169 -8.63 -5.80 -9.91
N ILE A 170 -8.56 -6.28 -8.66
CA ILE A 170 -8.66 -5.49 -7.42
C ILE A 170 -7.63 -4.35 -7.44
N TRP A 171 -6.36 -4.65 -7.72
CA TRP A 171 -5.31 -3.63 -7.77
C TRP A 171 -5.55 -2.59 -8.88
N LEU A 172 -6.12 -2.99 -10.02
CA LEU A 172 -6.45 -2.09 -11.12
C LEU A 172 -7.63 -1.17 -10.81
N GLN A 173 -8.62 -1.63 -10.02
CA GLN A 173 -9.74 -0.80 -9.57
C GLN A 173 -9.27 0.38 -8.69
N SER A 174 -8.23 0.20 -7.87
CA SER A 174 -7.62 1.29 -7.10
C SER A 174 -6.71 2.24 -7.91
N MET A 175 -6.47 1.97 -9.19
CA MET A 175 -5.44 2.67 -9.97
C MET A 175 -5.70 4.18 -10.08
N GLN A 176 -6.96 4.58 -10.34
CA GLN A 176 -7.31 5.99 -10.45
C GLN A 176 -7.07 6.73 -9.13
N VAL A 177 -7.60 6.20 -8.03
CA VAL A 177 -7.46 6.81 -6.69
C VAL A 177 -5.98 6.92 -6.31
N ALA A 178 -5.20 5.85 -6.54
CA ALA A 178 -3.78 5.82 -6.22
C ALA A 178 -2.98 6.89 -6.96
N LEU A 179 -3.26 7.11 -8.24
CA LEU A 179 -2.48 8.04 -9.07
C LEU A 179 -2.99 9.48 -9.02
N GLU A 180 -4.30 9.71 -8.99
CA GLU A 180 -4.88 11.05 -9.09
C GLU A 180 -5.08 11.70 -7.72
N LYS A 181 -5.45 10.92 -6.69
CA LYS A 181 -5.74 11.46 -5.36
C LYS A 181 -4.54 11.32 -4.41
N GLN A 182 -3.82 10.21 -4.47
CA GLN A 182 -2.83 9.87 -3.44
C GLN A 182 -1.40 10.24 -3.82
N LEU A 183 -0.91 9.83 -5.01
CA LEU A 183 0.46 10.08 -5.45
C LEU A 183 0.89 11.56 -5.37
N PRO A 184 0.08 12.55 -5.75
CA PRO A 184 0.47 13.96 -5.63
C PRO A 184 0.85 14.37 -4.20
N GLY A 185 0.19 13.79 -3.19
CA GLY A 185 0.50 14.04 -1.78
C GLY A 185 1.87 13.51 -1.31
N TYR A 186 2.56 12.71 -2.12
CA TYR A 186 3.90 12.20 -1.85
C TYR A 186 5.01 12.93 -2.61
N LEU A 187 4.66 13.67 -3.67
CA LEU A 187 5.61 14.27 -4.60
C LEU A 187 5.88 15.75 -4.26
N PRO A 188 7.00 16.33 -4.76
CA PRO A 188 7.23 17.76 -4.65
C PRO A 188 6.11 18.57 -5.31
N ASP A 189 5.74 19.70 -4.70
CA ASP A 189 4.73 20.60 -5.25
C ASP A 189 5.09 21.06 -6.66
N GLY A 190 4.11 21.07 -7.56
CA GLY A 190 4.27 21.49 -8.94
C GLY A 190 4.92 20.47 -9.87
N LEU A 191 5.25 19.25 -9.40
CA LEU A 191 5.70 18.18 -10.29
C LEU A 191 4.54 17.75 -11.22
N ALA A 192 4.71 18.00 -12.52
CA ALA A 192 3.71 17.64 -13.53
C ALA A 192 3.73 16.12 -13.83
N LEU A 193 2.58 15.48 -13.61
CA LEU A 193 2.36 14.06 -13.89
C LEU A 193 1.68 13.88 -15.26
N THR A 194 2.44 14.06 -16.33
CA THR A 194 1.94 14.02 -17.72
C THR A 194 1.86 12.62 -18.32
N TYR A 195 2.26 11.59 -17.57
CA TYR A 195 2.34 10.20 -18.01
C TYR A 195 3.17 9.97 -19.28
N ASP A 196 4.24 10.75 -19.45
CA ASP A 196 5.17 10.64 -20.57
C ASP A 196 6.62 10.45 -20.07
N ARG A 197 7.54 10.30 -21.03
CA ARG A 197 8.98 10.19 -20.76
C ARG A 197 9.53 11.35 -19.92
N ALA A 198 9.06 12.58 -20.14
CA ALA A 198 9.61 13.77 -19.48
C ALA A 198 9.29 13.77 -17.98
N SER A 199 8.10 13.31 -17.62
CA SER A 199 7.68 13.20 -16.21
C SER A 199 8.49 12.20 -15.39
N LEU A 200 9.08 11.17 -16.02
CA LEU A 200 9.86 10.13 -15.33
C LEU A 200 11.09 10.69 -14.60
N ALA A 201 11.73 11.74 -15.14
CA ALA A 201 12.89 12.35 -14.48
C ALA A 201 12.52 12.99 -13.14
N GLY A 202 11.38 13.68 -13.07
CA GLY A 202 10.90 14.28 -11.81
C GLY A 202 10.45 13.23 -10.80
N VAL A 203 9.80 12.15 -11.26
CA VAL A 203 9.43 11.02 -10.40
C VAL A 203 10.68 10.29 -9.89
N GLU A 204 11.69 10.05 -10.72
CA GLU A 204 12.96 9.45 -10.27
C GLU A 204 13.66 10.34 -9.24
N ALA A 205 13.71 11.66 -9.45
CA ALA A 205 14.28 12.59 -8.48
C ALA A 205 13.54 12.52 -7.13
N ALA A 206 12.20 12.41 -7.14
CA ALA A 206 11.41 12.23 -5.93
C ALA A 206 11.70 10.88 -5.24
N ILE A 207 11.85 9.80 -6.02
CA ILE A 207 12.26 8.48 -5.51
C ILE A 207 13.62 8.56 -4.83
N LEU A 208 14.62 9.17 -5.48
CA LEU A 208 15.97 9.28 -4.94
C LEU A 208 16.04 10.13 -3.68
N ALA A 209 15.31 11.25 -3.65
CA ALA A 209 15.26 12.11 -2.48
C ALA A 209 14.61 11.40 -1.29
N ARG A 210 13.56 10.60 -1.55
CA ARG A 210 12.80 9.93 -0.50
C ARG A 210 13.46 8.64 -0.01
N LEU A 211 14.06 7.88 -0.90
CA LEU A 211 14.68 6.57 -0.62
C LEU A 211 16.21 6.66 -0.52
N ALA A 212 16.74 7.85 -0.17
CA ALA A 212 18.18 8.09 -0.05
C ALA A 212 18.85 7.15 0.99
N GLU A 213 18.11 6.85 2.07
CA GLU A 213 18.47 5.90 3.12
C GLU A 213 17.89 4.52 2.76
N ALA A 214 18.56 3.81 1.85
CA ALA A 214 18.13 2.49 1.38
C ALA A 214 18.30 1.42 2.49
N GLY A 215 17.30 0.53 2.61
CA GLY A 215 17.30 -0.60 3.54
C GLY A 215 15.88 -1.15 3.73
N SER A 216 15.74 -2.43 4.11
CA SER A 216 14.45 -3.13 4.20
C SER A 216 13.42 -2.44 5.10
N GLU A 217 13.88 -1.76 6.14
CA GLU A 217 13.03 -0.99 7.04
C GLU A 217 12.53 0.31 6.40
N ALA A 218 13.42 1.04 5.74
CA ALA A 218 13.05 2.24 5.00
C ALA A 218 12.11 1.90 3.83
N ASP A 219 12.32 0.75 3.18
CA ASP A 219 11.43 0.26 2.12
C ASP A 219 10.03 -0.04 2.66
N ARG A 220 9.93 -0.72 3.82
CA ARG A 220 8.64 -0.96 4.49
C ARG A 220 7.93 0.33 4.86
N ARG A 221 8.61 1.34 5.42
CA ARG A 221 7.99 2.65 5.73
C ARG A 221 7.58 3.45 4.48
N ASN A 222 8.17 3.12 3.32
CA ASN A 222 7.87 3.79 2.06
C ASN A 222 7.05 2.94 1.09
N ALA A 223 6.58 1.75 1.48
CA ALA A 223 5.84 0.82 0.62
C ALA A 223 4.70 1.50 -0.15
N GLY A 224 3.88 2.32 0.52
CA GLY A 224 2.82 3.07 -0.13
C GLY A 224 3.33 4.08 -1.18
N PHE A 225 4.44 4.78 -0.90
CA PHE A 225 5.05 5.67 -1.90
C PHE A 225 5.62 4.88 -3.08
N ILE A 226 6.27 3.75 -2.80
CA ILE A 226 6.88 2.86 -3.79
C ILE A 226 5.80 2.26 -4.71
N ASP A 227 4.70 1.75 -4.17
CA ASP A 227 3.56 1.22 -4.95
C ASP A 227 3.00 2.28 -5.91
N ARG A 228 2.74 3.50 -5.41
CA ARG A 228 2.23 4.61 -6.24
C ARG A 228 3.22 5.04 -7.32
N CYS A 229 4.52 5.06 -7.03
CA CYS A 229 5.54 5.28 -8.05
C CYS A 229 5.57 4.14 -9.08
N ALA A 230 5.44 2.88 -8.65
CA ALA A 230 5.44 1.72 -9.53
C ALA A 230 4.22 1.74 -10.47
N ARG A 231 3.03 2.05 -9.94
CA ARG A 231 1.81 2.33 -10.71
C ARG A 231 2.05 3.39 -11.78
N TYR A 232 2.60 4.53 -11.38
CA TYR A 232 2.84 5.65 -12.28
C TYR A 232 3.81 5.26 -13.40
N VAL A 233 4.94 4.65 -13.03
CA VAL A 233 5.95 4.20 -13.98
C VAL A 233 5.34 3.19 -14.95
N GLY A 234 4.62 2.17 -14.48
CA GLY A 234 3.99 1.19 -15.36
C GLY A 234 2.94 1.80 -16.30
N GLU A 235 2.15 2.76 -15.82
CA GLU A 235 1.18 3.49 -16.64
C GLU A 235 1.86 4.32 -17.75
N VAL A 236 3.04 4.92 -17.47
CA VAL A 236 3.86 5.58 -18.50
C VAL A 236 4.29 4.59 -19.59
N PHE A 237 4.72 3.38 -19.23
CA PHE A 237 5.07 2.34 -20.21
C PHE A 237 3.85 1.85 -21.01
N ILE A 238 2.69 1.70 -20.37
CA ILE A 238 1.44 1.26 -21.01
C ILE A 238 0.92 2.30 -22.02
N ARG A 239 1.03 3.58 -21.68
CA ARG A 239 0.68 4.68 -22.61
C ARG A 239 1.64 4.76 -23.80
N ALA A 240 2.89 4.39 -23.63
CA ALA A 240 3.88 4.44 -24.70
C ALA A 240 3.78 3.27 -25.70
N GLY A 241 3.45 2.06 -25.24
CA GLY A 241 3.39 0.86 -26.09
C GLY A 241 1.98 0.50 -26.53
N GLU A 242 1.74 0.22 -27.81
CA GLU A 242 0.41 -0.11 -28.35
C GLU A 242 -0.17 -1.40 -27.75
N ASP A 243 0.69 -2.42 -27.62
CA ASP A 243 0.34 -3.74 -27.12
C ASP A 243 0.68 -3.93 -25.63
N ALA A 244 1.05 -2.84 -24.94
CA ALA A 244 1.39 -2.87 -23.53
C ALA A 244 0.14 -2.93 -22.66
N ARG A 245 0.10 -3.86 -21.71
CA ARG A 245 -0.98 -4.01 -20.73
C ARG A 245 -0.46 -4.46 -19.37
N TRP A 246 -1.27 -4.22 -18.35
CA TRP A 246 -1.08 -4.82 -17.04
C TRP A 246 -1.33 -6.33 -17.13
N ASP A 247 -0.45 -7.11 -16.52
CA ASP A 247 -0.54 -8.55 -16.45
C ASP A 247 -0.03 -9.06 -15.10
N VAL A 248 -0.35 -10.30 -14.78
CA VAL A 248 0.21 -10.99 -13.62
C VAL A 248 1.63 -11.44 -13.97
N GLY A 249 2.56 -11.31 -13.04
CA GLY A 249 3.89 -11.86 -13.26
C GLY A 249 3.90 -13.39 -13.26
N GLU A 250 5.04 -13.95 -13.64
CA GLU A 250 5.32 -15.38 -13.51
C GLU A 250 6.49 -15.60 -12.53
N GLY A 251 6.54 -16.77 -11.90
CA GLY A 251 7.63 -17.17 -11.01
C GLY A 251 7.80 -16.23 -9.82
N MET A 252 9.01 -15.68 -9.63
CA MET A 252 9.32 -14.76 -8.52
C MET A 252 8.55 -13.42 -8.59
N HIS A 253 7.89 -13.12 -9.71
CA HIS A 253 7.12 -11.89 -9.89
C HIS A 253 5.61 -12.12 -9.89
N GLN A 254 5.12 -13.34 -9.61
CA GLN A 254 3.70 -13.69 -9.75
C GLN A 254 2.74 -12.86 -8.90
N TRP A 255 3.26 -12.17 -7.88
CA TRP A 255 2.52 -11.32 -6.95
C TRP A 255 2.59 -9.83 -7.28
N TYR A 256 3.22 -9.47 -8.39
CA TYR A 256 3.44 -8.09 -8.78
C TYR A 256 2.80 -7.80 -10.13
N PRO A 257 2.04 -6.69 -10.25
CA PRO A 257 1.59 -6.20 -11.54
C PRO A 257 2.79 -5.94 -12.46
N MET A 258 2.77 -6.58 -13.62
CA MET A 258 3.78 -6.45 -14.66
C MET A 258 3.21 -5.61 -15.81
N VAL A 259 4.08 -4.92 -16.53
CA VAL A 259 3.74 -4.42 -17.87
C VAL A 259 4.21 -5.45 -18.88
N ALA A 260 3.26 -6.18 -19.46
CA ALA A 260 3.50 -7.16 -20.51
C ALA A 260 3.25 -6.52 -21.88
N TYR A 261 4.03 -6.98 -22.88
CA TYR A 261 3.90 -6.58 -24.27
C TYR A 261 3.53 -7.81 -25.08
N HIS A 262 2.46 -7.72 -25.87
CA HIS A 262 1.95 -8.87 -26.63
C HIS A 262 2.46 -8.92 -28.07
N ASP A 263 3.63 -8.30 -28.29
CA ASP A 263 4.38 -8.37 -29.54
C ASP A 263 5.25 -9.64 -29.64
N GLY A 264 5.32 -10.45 -28.57
CA GLY A 264 6.13 -11.66 -28.47
C GLY A 264 7.65 -11.44 -28.47
N LYS A 265 8.10 -10.18 -28.42
CA LYS A 265 9.51 -9.77 -28.55
C LYS A 265 10.00 -8.98 -27.35
N THR A 266 9.13 -8.15 -26.79
CA THR A 266 9.45 -7.27 -25.68
C THR A 266 9.16 -8.00 -24.38
N MET A 267 10.21 -8.27 -23.60
CA MET A 267 10.06 -8.87 -22.29
C MET A 267 9.22 -7.98 -21.37
N ALA A 268 8.33 -8.62 -20.61
CA ALA A 268 7.61 -7.98 -19.52
C ALA A 268 8.58 -7.30 -18.54
N LEU A 269 8.10 -6.23 -17.90
CA LEU A 269 8.85 -5.48 -16.91
C LEU A 269 8.05 -5.36 -15.62
N SER A 270 8.75 -5.38 -14.49
CA SER A 270 8.20 -5.09 -13.17
C SER A 270 8.43 -3.61 -12.88
N PRO A 271 7.39 -2.75 -12.88
CA PRO A 271 7.55 -1.35 -12.52
C PRO A 271 8.08 -1.17 -11.09
N LEU A 272 7.71 -2.07 -10.17
CA LEU A 272 8.25 -2.08 -8.82
C LEU A 272 9.77 -2.30 -8.84
N SER A 273 10.24 -3.30 -9.56
CA SER A 273 11.68 -3.55 -9.68
C SER A 273 12.41 -2.36 -10.30
N LEU A 274 11.78 -1.63 -11.23
CA LEU A 274 12.36 -0.40 -11.77
C LEU A 274 12.48 0.68 -10.71
N VAL A 275 11.44 0.92 -9.90
CA VAL A 275 11.46 1.91 -8.81
C VAL A 275 12.53 1.58 -7.78
N LEU A 276 12.57 0.34 -7.30
CA LEU A 276 13.58 -0.12 -6.32
C LEU A 276 14.99 -0.05 -6.89
N THR A 277 15.19 -0.44 -8.15
CA THR A 277 16.50 -0.34 -8.82
C THR A 277 16.92 1.11 -9.05
N ALA A 278 15.98 2.02 -9.33
CA ALA A 278 16.27 3.45 -9.44
C ALA A 278 16.83 3.98 -8.12
N ALA A 279 16.16 3.65 -7.01
CA ALA A 279 16.56 4.01 -5.66
C ALA A 279 17.95 3.47 -5.30
N ASP A 280 18.21 2.20 -5.58
CA ASP A 280 19.49 1.55 -5.31
C ASP A 280 20.65 2.16 -6.12
N ARG A 281 20.43 2.41 -7.42
CA ARG A 281 21.50 2.90 -8.31
C ARG A 281 21.85 4.37 -8.11
N LYS A 282 20.94 5.18 -7.56
CA LYS A 282 21.15 6.61 -7.25
C LYS A 282 21.68 7.45 -8.42
N ARG A 283 21.23 7.16 -9.66
CA ARG A 283 21.72 7.82 -10.89
C ARG A 283 20.91 9.04 -11.31
N GLY A 284 19.60 9.02 -11.13
CA GLY A 284 18.69 10.11 -11.52
C GLY A 284 18.30 10.10 -13.00
N THR A 285 18.71 9.07 -13.74
CA THR A 285 18.39 8.89 -15.16
C THR A 285 17.93 7.47 -15.49
N PHE A 286 17.89 6.57 -14.51
CA PHE A 286 17.65 5.14 -14.73
C PHE A 286 16.28 4.87 -15.35
N LEU A 287 15.20 5.47 -14.84
CA LEU A 287 13.85 5.26 -15.36
C LEU A 287 13.74 5.76 -16.80
N THR A 288 14.30 6.93 -17.12
CA THR A 288 14.31 7.45 -18.49
C THR A 288 15.11 6.56 -19.44
N THR A 289 16.27 6.05 -19.02
CA THR A 289 17.06 5.09 -19.81
C THR A 289 16.29 3.78 -20.04
N MET A 290 15.62 3.26 -19.03
CA MET A 290 14.81 2.04 -19.17
C MET A 290 13.59 2.25 -20.06
N PHE A 291 12.97 3.42 -19.98
CA PHE A 291 11.91 3.83 -20.89
C PHE A 291 12.41 3.80 -22.33
N ASP A 292 13.49 4.53 -22.64
CA ASP A 292 14.04 4.61 -23.99
C ASP A 292 14.41 3.23 -24.55
N ASN A 293 15.05 2.39 -23.74
CA ASN A 293 15.44 1.05 -24.14
C ASN A 293 14.24 0.18 -24.50
N LYS A 294 13.15 0.23 -23.72
CA LYS A 294 11.96 -0.58 -23.94
C LYS A 294 11.08 -0.04 -25.05
N THR A 295 10.92 1.27 -25.16
CA THR A 295 10.08 1.87 -26.20
C THR A 295 10.74 1.84 -27.57
N THR A 296 12.06 1.64 -27.65
CA THR A 296 12.75 1.40 -28.92
C THR A 296 12.38 0.05 -29.54
N THR A 297 12.07 -0.96 -28.73
CA THR A 297 11.68 -2.30 -29.22
C THR A 297 10.18 -2.47 -29.36
N ALA A 298 9.40 -1.80 -28.52
CA ALA A 298 7.95 -1.89 -28.53
C ALA A 298 7.33 -1.08 -29.68
N LYS A 299 6.19 -1.56 -30.20
CA LYS A 299 5.37 -0.80 -31.15
C LYS A 299 4.80 0.45 -30.46
N PRO A 300 5.05 1.67 -30.96
CA PRO A 300 4.56 2.89 -30.33
C PRO A 300 3.04 2.98 -30.44
N ARG A 301 2.39 3.38 -29.36
CA ARG A 301 0.94 3.56 -29.33
C ARG A 301 0.53 4.75 -30.21
N THR A 302 -0.36 4.50 -31.18
CA THR A 302 -0.89 5.53 -32.10
C THR A 302 -2.21 6.14 -31.64
N THR A 303 -2.97 5.39 -30.84
CA THR A 303 -4.26 5.82 -30.28
C THR A 303 -4.09 6.17 -28.80
N PRO A 304 -4.42 7.41 -28.37
CA PRO A 304 -4.39 7.76 -26.96
C PRO A 304 -5.23 6.79 -26.12
N LEU A 305 -4.71 6.39 -24.96
CA LEU A 305 -5.53 5.64 -24.00
C LEU A 305 -6.60 6.54 -23.40
N ALA A 306 -7.76 5.95 -23.15
CA ALA A 306 -8.80 6.60 -22.38
C ALA A 306 -8.26 7.06 -21.01
N PRO A 307 -8.84 8.13 -20.43
CA PRO A 307 -8.56 8.57 -19.07
C PRO A 307 -8.62 7.42 -18.05
N LEU A 308 -7.90 7.56 -16.92
CA LEU A 308 -7.91 6.54 -15.87
C LEU A 308 -9.33 6.26 -15.36
N ALA A 309 -10.15 7.31 -15.19
CA ALA A 309 -11.55 7.19 -14.78
C ALA A 309 -12.43 6.33 -15.71
N GLU A 310 -12.10 6.29 -17.01
CA GLU A 310 -12.83 5.47 -17.98
C GLU A 310 -12.31 4.02 -18.03
N ARG A 311 -11.01 3.82 -17.77
CA ARG A 311 -10.37 2.50 -17.78
C ARG A 311 -10.56 1.73 -16.48
N PHE A 312 -10.66 2.45 -15.37
CA PHE A 312 -10.72 1.94 -14.01
C PHE A 312 -11.76 2.72 -13.22
N PRO A 313 -13.06 2.53 -13.53
CA PRO A 313 -14.13 3.21 -12.79
C PRO A 313 -14.11 2.78 -11.33
N VAL A 314 -14.26 3.76 -10.44
CA VAL A 314 -14.40 3.62 -8.99
C VAL A 314 -15.85 3.28 -8.65
#